data_AF-A0A9D2NF04-F1
#
_entry.id   AF-A0A9D2NF04-F1
#
_cell.length_a   1.000
_cell.length_b   1.000
_cell.length_c   1.000
_cell.angle_alpha   90.00
_cell.angle_beta   90.00
_cell.angle_gamma   90.00
#
_symmetry.space_group_name_H-M   'P 1'
#
loop_
_entity.id
_entity.type
_entity.pdbx_description
1 polymer ?
#
loop_
_entity_poly.entity_id
_entity_poly.type
_entity_poly.pdbx_seq_one_letter_code
_entity_poly.pdbx_strand_id
1 'polypeptide(L)'
;MERQILHERLIKIRTGVSRMTQMLDAMQDMDLPFHEMRYRHLSLEAALLAERTACSIRNLVFDADLISRPKLLLQSAHTQGIEVSHSNGIVTIHLPGLLPKRSSRINTAFLTEPLYACLEEYEKKCPLPRYHSCVVCFLHVYDYALPSRRVRDYDNLECKQLLDTAAAFLMTDDSGLMCDLYHTTLSGDQDCTMLVIMDKSRFPSWLEQQKEHENGSEPCRIFKENPGRKPDPPQNTAGRPAAADPP
;
A
#
# COMPACT_ATOMS: atom_id res chain seq x y z
N MET A 1 30.53 -6.71 8.19
CA MET A 1 30.02 -7.78 9.07
C MET A 1 30.98 -8.96 9.06
N GLU A 2 31.30 -9.56 10.21
CA GLU A 2 32.13 -10.77 10.26
C GLU A 2 31.43 -11.96 9.58
N ARG A 3 32.20 -12.76 8.83
CA ARG A 3 31.68 -13.90 8.03
C ARG A 3 30.93 -14.92 8.89
N GLN A 4 31.33 -15.11 10.14
CA GLN A 4 30.70 -16.02 11.09
C GLN A 4 29.30 -15.51 11.50
N ILE A 5 29.17 -14.23 11.81
CA ILE A 5 27.87 -13.59 12.16
C ILE A 5 26.89 -13.70 10.99
N LEU A 6 27.36 -13.46 9.76
CA LEU A 6 26.55 -13.61 8.55
C LEU A 6 26.05 -15.06 8.40
N HIS A 7 26.93 -16.05 8.57
CA HIS A 7 26.59 -17.45 8.46
C HIS A 7 25.55 -17.88 9.51
N GLU A 8 25.72 -17.48 10.76
CA GLU A 8 24.78 -17.78 11.84
C GLU A 8 23.39 -17.17 11.58
N ARG A 9 23.33 -15.93 11.07
CA ARG A 9 22.05 -15.30 10.71
C ARG A 9 21.37 -16.02 9.55
N LEU A 10 22.13 -16.43 8.54
CA LEU A 10 21.60 -17.21 7.41
C LEU A 10 21.03 -18.57 7.87
N ILE A 11 21.70 -19.26 8.79
CA ILE A 11 21.18 -20.49 9.40
C ILE A 11 19.85 -20.23 10.11
N LYS A 12 19.77 -19.20 10.95
CA LYS A 12 18.53 -18.83 11.66
C LYS A 12 17.38 -18.55 10.70
N ILE A 13 17.62 -17.80 9.63
CA ILE A 13 16.63 -17.51 8.58
C ILE A 13 16.17 -18.81 7.90
N ARG A 14 17.12 -19.67 7.48
CA ARG A 14 16.80 -20.95 6.82
C ARG A 14 15.96 -21.86 7.72
N THR A 15 16.29 -21.96 9.01
CA THR A 15 15.52 -22.73 9.98
C THR A 15 14.10 -22.18 10.11
N GLY A 16 13.94 -20.86 10.14
CA GLY A 16 12.63 -20.20 10.13
C GLY A 16 11.81 -20.56 8.89
N VAL A 17 12.40 -20.48 7.70
CA VAL A 17 11.73 -20.86 6.44
C VAL A 17 11.29 -22.32 6.46
N SER A 18 12.18 -23.25 6.85
CA SER A 18 11.84 -24.68 6.92
C SER A 18 10.68 -24.96 7.89
N ARG A 19 10.68 -24.31 9.05
CA ARG A 19 9.59 -24.44 10.03
C ARG A 19 8.27 -23.89 9.48
N MET A 20 8.31 -22.79 8.74
CA MET A 20 7.13 -22.22 8.07
C MET A 20 6.57 -23.18 7.02
N THR A 21 7.43 -23.79 6.19
CA THR A 21 7.02 -24.82 5.21
C THR A 21 6.30 -25.98 5.91
N GLN A 22 6.89 -26.52 7.00
CA GLN A 22 6.26 -27.60 7.77
C GLN A 22 4.89 -27.21 8.35
N MET A 23 4.72 -25.95 8.79
CA MET A 23 3.42 -25.47 9.27
C MET A 23 2.37 -25.41 8.15
N LEU A 24 2.77 -24.96 6.96
CA LEU A 24 1.89 -24.88 5.79
C LEU A 24 1.48 -26.27 5.30
N ASP A 25 2.43 -27.21 5.23
CA ASP A 25 2.15 -28.61 4.88
C ASP A 25 1.16 -29.22 5.89
N ALA A 26 1.41 -29.02 7.19
CA ALA A 26 0.51 -29.50 8.24
C ALA A 26 -0.88 -28.86 8.17
N MET A 27 -0.99 -27.59 7.76
CA MET A 27 -2.29 -26.92 7.55
C MET A 27 -3.03 -27.49 6.33
N GLN A 28 -2.32 -27.82 5.26
CA GLN A 28 -2.90 -28.39 4.04
C GLN A 28 -3.46 -29.80 4.28
N ASP A 29 -2.79 -30.60 5.10
CA ASP A 29 -3.20 -31.97 5.43
C ASP A 29 -4.29 -32.04 6.51
N MET A 30 -4.73 -30.90 7.07
CA MET A 30 -5.73 -30.88 8.14
C MET A 30 -7.16 -30.80 7.62
N ASP A 31 -7.98 -31.79 8.00
CA ASP A 31 -9.43 -31.75 7.80
C ASP A 31 -10.09 -30.75 8.77
N LEU A 32 -10.58 -29.63 8.23
CA LEU A 32 -11.51 -28.75 8.93
C LEU A 32 -12.90 -29.40 8.96
N PRO A 33 -13.65 -29.38 10.09
CA PRO A 33 -13.49 -28.51 11.27
C PRO A 33 -12.80 -29.16 12.50
N PHE A 34 -12.43 -30.44 12.46
CA PHE A 34 -11.95 -31.20 13.63
C PHE A 34 -10.68 -30.64 14.28
N HIS A 35 -9.91 -29.85 13.54
CA HIS A 35 -8.65 -29.26 14.00
C HIS A 35 -8.66 -27.72 14.01
N GLU A 36 -9.81 -27.07 14.14
CA GLU A 36 -9.94 -25.60 14.07
C GLU A 36 -8.96 -24.85 14.99
N MET A 37 -8.81 -25.28 16.25
CA MET A 37 -7.88 -24.64 17.20
C MET A 37 -6.41 -24.81 16.80
N ARG A 38 -6.03 -25.99 16.30
CA ARG A 38 -4.66 -26.27 15.85
C ARG A 38 -4.36 -25.53 14.55
N TYR A 39 -5.31 -25.51 13.62
CA TYR A 39 -5.23 -24.74 12.39
C TYR A 39 -5.07 -23.24 12.68
N ARG A 40 -5.88 -22.69 13.61
CA ARG A 40 -5.76 -21.30 14.05
C ARG A 40 -4.37 -21.00 14.63
N HIS A 41 -3.86 -21.86 15.50
CA HIS A 41 -2.53 -21.68 16.09
C HIS A 41 -1.42 -21.72 15.03
N LEU A 42 -1.41 -22.73 14.16
CA LEU A 42 -0.42 -22.85 13.09
C LEU A 42 -0.49 -21.67 12.12
N SER A 43 -1.69 -21.24 11.73
CA SER A 43 -1.86 -20.10 10.82
C SER A 43 -1.31 -18.81 11.42
N LEU A 44 -1.52 -18.55 12.71
CA LEU A 44 -0.95 -17.41 13.42
C LEU A 44 0.57 -17.52 13.53
N GLU A 45 1.11 -18.68 13.93
CA GLU A 45 2.56 -18.87 14.03
C GLU A 45 3.25 -18.70 12.67
N ALA A 46 2.68 -19.26 11.60
CA ALA A 46 3.19 -19.15 10.24
C ALA A 46 3.22 -17.68 9.76
N ALA A 47 2.12 -16.94 9.96
CA ALA A 47 2.04 -15.52 9.62
C ALA A 47 3.09 -14.68 10.36
N LEU A 48 3.21 -14.84 11.69
CA LEU A 48 4.20 -14.12 12.50
C LEU A 48 5.64 -14.50 12.13
N LEU A 49 5.88 -15.76 11.75
CA LEU A 49 7.19 -16.20 11.30
C LEU A 49 7.54 -15.60 9.93
N ALA A 50 6.57 -15.48 9.02
CA ALA A 50 6.75 -14.82 7.73
C ALA A 50 7.17 -13.37 7.89
N GLU A 51 6.47 -12.59 8.72
CA GLU A 51 6.82 -11.20 9.00
C GLU A 51 8.22 -11.05 9.58
N ARG A 52 8.56 -11.85 10.60
CA ARG A 52 9.91 -11.82 11.20
C ARG A 52 10.99 -12.22 10.20
N THR A 53 10.72 -13.19 9.34
CA THR A 53 11.67 -13.67 8.33
C THR A 53 11.95 -12.59 7.30
N ALA A 54 10.91 -11.93 6.80
CA ALA A 54 11.04 -10.81 5.86
C ALA A 54 11.92 -9.68 6.45
N CYS A 55 11.60 -9.24 7.67
CA CYS A 55 12.40 -8.22 8.37
C CYS A 55 13.84 -8.67 8.65
N SER A 56 14.05 -9.94 9.01
CA SER A 56 15.38 -10.49 9.29
C SER A 56 16.28 -10.50 8.05
N ILE A 57 15.71 -10.85 6.89
CA ILE A 57 16.42 -10.80 5.60
C ILE A 57 16.72 -9.35 5.23
N ARG A 58 15.76 -8.44 5.36
CA ARG A 58 15.95 -7.01 5.09
C ARG A 58 17.10 -6.43 5.92
N ASN A 59 17.11 -6.70 7.23
CA ASN A 59 18.17 -6.25 8.13
C ASN A 59 19.52 -6.89 7.79
N LEU A 60 19.55 -8.16 7.36
CA LEU A 60 20.78 -8.80 6.92
C LEU A 60 21.41 -8.07 5.73
N VAL A 61 20.58 -7.67 4.76
CA VAL A 61 21.02 -6.91 3.58
C VAL A 61 21.56 -5.53 3.98
N PHE A 62 20.88 -4.84 4.89
CA PHE A 62 21.34 -3.55 5.42
C PHE A 62 22.69 -3.66 6.15
N ASP A 63 22.80 -4.60 7.08
CA ASP A 63 24.00 -4.75 7.91
C ASP A 63 25.21 -5.26 7.11
N ALA A 64 24.97 -5.94 5.99
CA ALA A 64 25.99 -6.41 5.07
C ALA A 64 26.36 -5.36 4.00
N ASP A 65 25.66 -4.21 3.98
CA ASP A 65 25.83 -3.11 3.02
C ASP A 65 25.86 -3.59 1.54
N LEU A 66 25.08 -4.63 1.24
CA LEU A 66 25.06 -5.25 -0.10
C LEU A 66 24.25 -4.42 -1.09
N ILE A 67 23.22 -3.74 -0.60
CA ILE A 67 22.29 -2.91 -1.35
C ILE A 67 22.01 -1.68 -0.51
N SER A 68 22.03 -0.50 -1.12
CA SER A 68 21.71 0.74 -0.40
C SER A 68 20.29 0.68 0.19
N ARG A 69 20.16 1.14 1.44
CA ARG A 69 18.89 1.13 2.19
C ARG A 69 17.73 1.77 1.41
N PRO A 70 17.88 2.96 0.79
CA PRO A 70 16.79 3.57 0.02
C PRO A 70 16.33 2.71 -1.15
N LYS A 71 17.26 2.08 -1.88
CA LYS A 71 16.95 1.22 -3.02
C LYS A 71 16.14 0.00 -2.58
N LEU A 72 16.54 -0.66 -1.50
CA LEU A 72 15.83 -1.85 -1.01
C LEU A 72 14.44 -1.51 -0.47
N LEU A 73 14.28 -0.38 0.23
CA LEU A 73 13.00 0.06 0.76
C LEU A 73 12.02 0.43 -0.37
N LEU A 74 12.49 1.13 -1.40
CA LEU A 74 11.67 1.44 -2.57
C LEU A 74 11.21 0.16 -3.30
N GLN A 75 12.12 -0.81 -3.52
CA GLN A 75 11.75 -2.10 -4.11
C GLN A 75 10.79 -2.90 -3.20
N SER A 76 10.94 -2.78 -1.88
CA SER A 76 10.00 -3.37 -0.92
C SER A 76 8.61 -2.75 -1.05
N ALA A 77 8.52 -1.42 -1.24
CA ALA A 77 7.27 -0.71 -1.43
C ALA A 77 6.52 -1.24 -2.67
N HIS A 78 7.21 -1.33 -3.80
CA HIS A 78 6.63 -1.90 -5.03
C HIS A 78 6.19 -3.37 -4.86
N THR A 79 7.00 -4.18 -4.18
CA THR A 79 6.65 -5.59 -3.92
C THR A 79 5.41 -5.72 -3.02
N GLN A 80 5.21 -4.78 -2.11
CA GLN A 80 4.03 -4.71 -1.24
C GLN A 80 2.80 -4.08 -1.93
N GLY A 81 2.94 -3.61 -3.17
CA GLY A 81 1.88 -2.91 -3.90
C GLY A 81 1.64 -1.49 -3.39
N ILE A 82 2.65 -0.83 -2.79
CA ILE A 82 2.56 0.56 -2.39
C ILE A 82 2.82 1.45 -3.60
N GLU A 83 1.86 2.32 -3.91
CA GLU A 83 1.93 3.24 -5.04
C GLU A 83 1.40 4.62 -4.62
N VAL A 84 2.07 5.68 -5.07
CA VAL A 84 1.67 7.07 -4.82
C VAL A 84 1.31 7.69 -6.16
N SER A 85 0.17 8.37 -6.22
CA SER A 85 -0.25 9.18 -7.35
C SER A 85 -0.76 10.53 -6.88
N HIS A 86 -0.59 11.55 -7.72
CA HIS A 86 -1.06 12.90 -7.47
C HIS A 86 -1.76 13.40 -8.73
N SER A 87 -3.05 13.71 -8.62
CA SER A 87 -3.82 14.28 -9.73
C SER A 87 -4.79 15.33 -9.23
N ASN A 88 -4.89 16.44 -9.97
CA ASN A 88 -5.82 17.53 -9.70
C ASN A 88 -5.74 18.13 -8.27
N GLY A 89 -4.66 17.96 -7.50
CA GLY A 89 -4.61 18.36 -6.08
C GLY A 89 -5.25 17.35 -5.12
N ILE A 90 -5.29 16.07 -5.49
CA ILE A 90 -5.58 14.93 -4.62
C ILE A 90 -4.38 13.99 -4.69
N VAL A 91 -3.83 13.63 -3.53
CA VAL A 91 -2.81 12.59 -3.42
C VAL A 91 -3.49 11.29 -3.02
N THR A 92 -3.24 10.23 -3.76
CA THR A 92 -3.74 8.88 -3.47
C THR A 92 -2.56 7.96 -3.21
N ILE A 93 -2.60 7.24 -2.10
CA ILE A 93 -1.63 6.23 -1.73
C ILE A 93 -2.34 4.88 -1.69
N HIS A 94 -1.99 3.99 -2.61
CA HIS A 94 -2.42 2.61 -2.58
C HIS A 94 -1.55 1.84 -1.60
N LEU A 95 -2.17 1.03 -0.74
CA LEU A 95 -1.52 0.22 0.27
C LEU A 95 -2.11 -1.20 0.23
N PRO A 96 -1.35 -2.23 0.63
CA PRO A 96 -1.91 -3.55 0.86
C PRO A 96 -2.99 -3.49 1.96
N GLY A 97 -3.89 -4.47 1.98
CA GLY A 97 -4.94 -4.57 3.01
C GLY A 97 -4.34 -4.53 4.42
N LEU A 98 -4.76 -3.55 5.23
CA LEU A 98 -4.23 -3.36 6.57
C LEU A 98 -4.72 -4.48 7.51
N LEU A 99 -3.84 -4.99 8.36
CA LEU A 99 -4.19 -6.07 9.29
C LEU A 99 -4.89 -5.52 10.53
N PRO A 100 -5.85 -6.25 11.13
CA PRO A 100 -6.51 -5.81 12.34
C PRO A 100 -5.56 -5.84 13.55
N LYS A 101 -5.64 -4.78 14.36
CA LYS A 101 -5.03 -4.56 15.68
C LYS A 101 -3.84 -5.48 15.98
N ARG A 102 -2.66 -5.10 15.48
CA ARG A 102 -1.41 -5.79 15.81
C ARG A 102 -1.20 -5.73 17.32
N SER A 103 -1.04 -6.90 17.94
CA SER A 103 -0.48 -7.01 19.30
C SER A 103 0.76 -6.11 19.40
N SER A 104 0.93 -5.40 20.52
CA SER A 104 1.93 -4.32 20.73
C SER A 104 3.40 -4.69 20.50
N ARG A 105 3.69 -5.92 20.06
CA ARG A 105 5.04 -6.47 19.84
C ARG A 105 5.41 -6.68 18.37
N ILE A 106 4.60 -6.25 17.41
CA ILE A 106 4.92 -6.41 15.98
C ILE A 106 5.59 -5.15 15.43
N ASN A 107 6.65 -5.34 14.65
CA ASN A 107 7.42 -4.27 14.03
C ASN A 107 6.59 -3.56 12.96
N THR A 108 6.26 -2.30 13.20
CA THR A 108 5.45 -1.49 12.30
C THR A 108 6.22 -0.93 11.12
N ALA A 109 7.56 -1.06 11.13
CA ALA A 109 8.45 -0.73 10.03
C ALA A 109 8.16 -1.52 8.73
N PHE A 110 7.36 -2.58 8.81
CA PHE A 110 7.06 -3.40 7.64
C PHE A 110 6.43 -2.59 6.50
N LEU A 111 5.49 -1.69 6.82
CA LEU A 111 4.82 -0.82 5.83
C LEU A 111 5.30 0.64 5.89
N THR A 112 5.66 1.16 7.07
CA THR A 112 6.00 2.58 7.22
C THR A 112 7.32 2.94 6.55
N GLU A 113 8.38 2.14 6.67
CA GLU A 113 9.66 2.45 6.01
C GLU A 113 9.57 2.35 4.47
N PRO A 114 8.91 1.32 3.89
CA PRO A 114 8.69 1.30 2.45
C PRO A 114 7.80 2.45 1.96
N LEU A 115 6.74 2.80 2.70
CA LEU A 115 5.91 3.96 2.37
C LEU A 115 6.72 5.26 2.37
N TYR A 116 7.52 5.50 3.41
CA TYR A 116 8.38 6.68 3.49
C TYR A 116 9.31 6.77 2.27
N ALA A 117 9.98 5.66 1.92
CA ALA A 117 10.87 5.61 0.76
C ALA A 117 10.12 5.86 -0.56
N CYS A 118 8.88 5.39 -0.68
CA CYS A 118 8.03 5.63 -1.85
C CYS A 118 7.67 7.12 -1.98
N LEU A 119 7.26 7.77 -0.88
CA LEU A 119 6.94 9.20 -0.84
C LEU A 119 8.17 10.08 -1.12
N GLU A 120 9.31 9.76 -0.53
CA GLU A 120 10.57 10.49 -0.75
C GLU A 120 11.01 10.39 -2.22
N GLU A 121 10.89 9.21 -2.83
CA GLU A 121 11.20 9.02 -4.25
C GLU A 121 10.19 9.73 -5.17
N TYR A 122 8.92 9.78 -4.77
CA TYR A 122 7.87 10.48 -5.52
C TYR A 122 8.09 12.00 -5.50
N GLU A 123 8.39 12.58 -4.34
CA GLU A 123 8.61 14.03 -4.17
C GLU A 123 9.77 14.55 -5.04
N LYS A 124 10.80 13.73 -5.28
CA LYS A 124 11.91 14.05 -6.20
C LYS A 124 11.48 14.20 -7.65
N LYS A 125 10.40 13.51 -8.06
CA LYS A 125 9.92 13.47 -9.45
C LYS A 125 8.77 14.43 -9.68
N CYS A 126 7.87 14.53 -8.71
CA CYS A 126 6.66 15.31 -8.77
C CYS A 126 6.50 16.06 -7.44
N PRO A 127 6.42 17.40 -7.45
CA PRO A 127 6.20 18.16 -6.23
C PRO A 127 4.92 17.70 -5.52
N LEU A 128 5.07 17.29 -4.26
CA LEU A 128 3.95 16.93 -3.41
C LEU A 128 3.34 18.20 -2.79
N PRO A 129 2.00 18.29 -2.70
CA PRO A 129 1.34 19.39 -2.01
C PRO A 129 1.60 19.30 -0.50
N ARG A 130 1.66 20.46 0.15
CA ARG A 130 1.66 20.60 1.61
C ARG A 130 0.33 21.20 2.04
N TYR A 131 -0.65 20.34 2.29
CA TYR A 131 -1.98 20.77 2.65
C TYR A 131 -1.98 21.47 4.01
N HIS A 132 -2.58 22.66 4.05
CA HIS A 132 -2.78 23.38 5.30
C HIS A 132 -4.04 22.89 6.03
N SER A 133 -5.12 22.66 5.28
CA SER A 133 -6.38 22.14 5.81
C SER A 133 -6.87 21.02 4.92
N CYS A 134 -6.83 19.78 5.40
CA CYS A 134 -7.11 18.60 4.59
C CYS A 134 -8.14 17.66 5.20
N VAL A 135 -8.67 16.80 4.32
CA VAL A 135 -9.37 15.58 4.71
C VAL A 135 -8.52 14.40 4.28
N VAL A 136 -8.34 13.46 5.20
CA VAL A 136 -7.70 12.17 4.93
C VAL A 136 -8.78 11.11 4.91
N CYS A 137 -8.94 10.48 3.76
CA CYS A 137 -9.91 9.43 3.53
C CYS A 137 -9.21 8.08 3.52
N PHE A 138 -9.57 7.22 4.46
CA PHE A 138 -9.21 5.80 4.46
C PHE A 138 -10.33 5.01 3.78
N LEU A 139 -10.03 4.47 2.60
CA LEU A 139 -10.93 3.59 1.86
C LEU A 139 -10.43 2.16 2.06
N HIS A 140 -11.16 1.37 2.82
CA HIS A 140 -10.85 -0.04 3.05
C HIS A 140 -11.59 -0.88 2.02
N VAL A 141 -10.86 -1.42 1.05
CA VAL A 141 -11.43 -2.24 -0.02
C VAL A 141 -11.34 -3.70 0.39
N TYR A 142 -12.45 -4.42 0.33
CA TYR A 142 -12.50 -5.87 0.57
C TYR A 142 -12.90 -6.60 -0.71
N ASP A 143 -12.21 -7.70 -0.98
CA ASP A 143 -12.52 -8.64 -2.05
C ASP A 143 -13.95 -9.18 -1.91
N TYR A 144 -14.80 -8.91 -2.91
CA TYR A 144 -16.20 -9.36 -2.95
C TYR A 144 -16.35 -10.87 -3.06
N ALA A 145 -15.35 -11.58 -3.57
CA ALA A 145 -15.38 -13.03 -3.70
C ALA A 145 -15.25 -13.74 -2.34
N LEU A 146 -14.85 -13.00 -1.30
CA LEU A 146 -14.58 -13.53 0.02
C LEU A 146 -15.66 -13.12 1.04
N PRO A 147 -15.81 -13.87 2.16
CA PRO A 147 -16.92 -13.66 3.09
C PRO A 147 -16.95 -12.26 3.75
N SER A 148 -18.14 -11.67 3.86
CA SER A 148 -18.37 -10.35 4.49
C SER A 148 -18.01 -10.29 5.98
N ARG A 149 -18.00 -11.43 6.69
CA ARG A 149 -17.52 -11.52 8.10
C ARG A 149 -16.06 -11.09 8.30
N ARG A 150 -15.31 -10.90 7.22
CA ARG A 150 -13.94 -10.38 7.23
C ARG A 150 -13.88 -8.86 7.37
N VAL A 151 -14.95 -8.15 6.99
CA VAL A 151 -15.06 -6.70 7.15
C VAL A 151 -14.91 -6.35 8.63
N ARG A 152 -14.03 -5.39 8.93
CA ARG A 152 -13.67 -4.99 10.29
C ARG A 152 -14.20 -3.60 10.60
N ASP A 153 -14.19 -3.27 11.89
CA ASP A 153 -14.32 -1.91 12.36
C ASP A 153 -13.05 -1.09 12.01
N TYR A 154 -13.15 0.23 12.12
CA TYR A 154 -12.07 1.15 11.75
C TYR A 154 -10.98 1.31 12.83
N ASP A 155 -10.96 0.46 13.86
CA ASP A 155 -9.94 0.48 14.93
C ASP A 155 -8.65 -0.24 14.48
N ASN A 156 -7.82 0.47 13.71
CA ASN A 156 -6.54 -0.05 13.22
C ASN A 156 -5.35 0.81 13.67
N LEU A 157 -4.46 0.20 14.47
CA LEU A 157 -3.21 0.80 14.93
C LEU A 157 -2.27 1.21 13.79
N GLU A 158 -2.30 0.52 12.65
CA GLU A 158 -1.48 0.84 11.49
C GLU A 158 -1.92 2.15 10.82
N CYS A 159 -3.21 2.48 10.85
CA CYS A 159 -3.73 3.71 10.23
C CYS A 159 -3.06 4.95 10.80
N LYS A 160 -2.84 5.00 12.12
CA LYS A 160 -2.14 6.12 12.76
C LYS A 160 -0.72 6.29 12.22
N GLN A 161 0.05 5.21 12.15
CA GLN A 161 1.45 5.32 11.74
C GLN A 161 1.61 5.62 10.24
N LEU A 162 0.68 5.11 9.43
CA LEU A 162 0.62 5.44 8.00
C LEU A 162 0.22 6.90 7.81
N LEU A 163 -0.74 7.41 8.60
CA LEU A 163 -1.10 8.82 8.64
C LEU A 163 0.09 9.68 9.06
N ASP A 164 0.75 9.37 10.17
CA ASP A 164 1.92 10.11 10.66
C ASP A 164 3.03 10.13 9.57
N THR A 165 3.22 9.03 8.84
CA THR A 165 4.19 8.94 7.73
C THR A 165 3.77 9.82 6.54
N ALA A 166 2.51 9.76 6.12
CA ALA A 166 1.98 10.56 5.01
C ALA A 166 1.99 12.06 5.35
N ALA A 167 1.63 12.41 6.59
CA ALA A 167 1.59 13.77 7.09
C ALA A 167 2.95 14.47 7.00
N ALA A 168 4.04 13.76 7.28
CA ALA A 168 5.40 14.30 7.19
C ALA A 168 5.74 14.87 5.79
N PHE A 169 5.12 14.33 4.73
CA PHE A 169 5.31 14.77 3.36
C PHE A 169 4.19 15.68 2.87
N LEU A 170 2.95 15.49 3.32
CA LEU A 170 1.77 16.03 2.66
C LEU A 170 1.07 17.13 3.46
N MET A 171 1.44 17.36 4.73
CA MET A 171 0.71 18.26 5.62
C MET A 171 1.64 19.31 6.21
N THR A 172 1.10 20.49 6.51
CA THR A 172 1.80 21.48 7.34
C THR A 172 1.61 21.21 8.83
N ASP A 173 0.44 20.68 9.21
CA ASP A 173 0.05 20.32 10.57
C ASP A 173 -0.98 19.17 10.48
N ASP A 174 -0.75 18.10 11.23
CA ASP A 174 -1.61 16.91 11.31
C ASP A 174 -2.58 16.98 12.50
N SER A 175 -2.63 18.10 13.21
CA SER A 175 -3.56 18.32 14.31
C SER A 175 -5.02 18.20 13.85
N GLY A 176 -5.88 17.72 14.75
CA GLY A 176 -7.32 17.58 14.49
C GLY A 176 -8.05 18.91 14.25
N LEU A 177 -7.38 20.05 14.36
CA LEU A 177 -7.92 21.35 13.93
C LEU A 177 -7.87 21.51 12.41
N MET A 178 -6.83 20.95 11.79
CA MET A 178 -6.49 21.17 10.38
C MET A 178 -6.75 19.92 9.53
N CYS A 179 -6.78 18.74 10.14
CA CYS A 179 -6.94 17.45 9.48
C CYS A 179 -8.24 16.77 9.94
N ASP A 180 -9.18 16.56 9.00
CA ASP A 180 -10.36 15.73 9.24
C ASP A 180 -10.11 14.30 8.74
N LEU A 181 -10.70 13.32 9.43
CA LEU A 181 -10.61 11.90 9.06
C LEU A 181 -11.95 11.38 8.54
N TYR A 182 -11.92 10.70 7.41
CA TYR A 182 -13.05 9.97 6.83
C TYR A 182 -12.66 8.51 6.63
N HIS A 183 -13.51 7.58 7.07
CA HIS A 183 -13.34 6.15 6.86
C HIS A 183 -14.53 5.58 6.11
N THR A 184 -14.26 4.78 5.09
CA THR A 184 -15.29 4.03 4.37
C THR A 184 -14.82 2.64 4.00
N THR A 185 -15.79 1.75 3.79
CA THR A 185 -15.57 0.38 3.35
C THR A 185 -16.16 0.21 1.97
N LEU A 186 -15.34 -0.27 1.05
CA LEU A 186 -15.71 -0.52 -0.34
C LEU A 186 -15.57 -2.01 -0.67
N SER A 187 -16.28 -2.43 -1.71
CA SER A 187 -16.13 -3.76 -2.29
C SER A 187 -15.33 -3.66 -3.59
N GLY A 188 -14.35 -4.54 -3.78
CA GLY A 188 -13.48 -4.54 -4.95
C GLY A 188 -12.94 -5.93 -5.28
N ASP A 189 -12.03 -6.01 -6.26
CA ASP A 189 -11.46 -7.28 -6.73
C ASP A 189 -10.39 -7.88 -5.78
N GLN A 190 -9.81 -7.06 -4.90
CA GLN A 190 -8.75 -7.48 -3.98
C GLN A 190 -8.80 -6.64 -2.69
N ASP A 191 -8.41 -7.27 -1.57
CA ASP A 191 -8.22 -6.54 -0.31
C ASP A 191 -7.09 -5.50 -0.44
N CYS A 192 -7.42 -4.23 -0.25
CA CYS A 192 -6.43 -3.14 -0.19
C CYS A 192 -6.91 -2.01 0.71
N THR A 193 -6.04 -1.02 0.93
CA THR A 193 -6.43 0.23 1.58
C THR A 193 -5.90 1.40 0.77
N MET A 194 -6.75 2.39 0.53
CA MET A 194 -6.34 3.61 -0.14
C MET A 194 -6.40 4.77 0.84
N LEU A 195 -5.32 5.54 0.88
CA LEU A 195 -5.26 6.81 1.59
C LEU A 195 -5.41 7.92 0.57
N VAL A 196 -6.54 8.64 0.61
CA VAL A 196 -6.80 9.76 -0.29
C VAL A 196 -6.76 11.05 0.51
N ILE A 197 -5.86 11.97 0.15
CA ILE A 197 -5.59 13.19 0.90
C ILE A 197 -5.81 14.38 -0.02
N MET A 198 -6.64 15.32 0.43
CA MET A 198 -7.06 16.48 -0.35
C MET A 198 -7.41 17.67 0.53
N ASP A 199 -7.44 18.88 -0.05
CA ASP A 199 -7.97 20.06 0.64
C ASP A 199 -9.44 19.87 1.05
N LYS A 200 -9.81 20.43 2.22
CA LYS A 200 -11.18 20.33 2.75
C LYS A 200 -12.25 20.81 1.78
N SER A 201 -11.96 21.85 1.00
CA SER A 201 -12.89 22.40 0.01
C SER A 201 -13.26 21.42 -1.10
N ARG A 202 -12.41 20.42 -1.38
CA ARG A 202 -12.61 19.44 -2.45
C ARG A 202 -13.40 18.22 -2.01
N PHE A 203 -13.37 17.91 -0.71
CA PHE A 203 -13.98 16.73 -0.15
C PHE A 203 -15.47 16.53 -0.53
N PRO A 204 -16.35 17.55 -0.50
CA PRO A 204 -17.75 17.37 -0.88
C PRO A 204 -17.91 16.87 -2.32
N SER A 205 -17.25 17.53 -3.28
CA SER A 205 -17.31 17.16 -4.70
C SER A 205 -16.71 15.77 -4.98
N TRP A 206 -15.62 15.44 -4.28
CA TRP A 206 -15.00 14.12 -4.39
C TRP A 206 -15.91 13.02 -3.85
N LEU A 207 -16.56 13.25 -2.70
CA LEU A 207 -17.46 12.29 -2.07
C LEU A 207 -18.72 12.04 -2.93
N GLU A 208 -19.24 13.06 -3.61
CA GLU A 208 -20.34 12.91 -4.57
C GLU A 208 -19.93 12.01 -5.73
N GLN A 209 -18.77 12.25 -6.35
CA GLN A 209 -18.24 11.43 -7.44
C GLN A 209 -18.06 9.96 -7.01
N GLN A 210 -17.54 9.71 -5.79
CA GLN A 210 -17.40 8.33 -5.30
C GLN A 210 -18.74 7.60 -5.20
N LYS A 211 -19.80 8.27 -4.71
CA LYS A 211 -21.14 7.69 -4.62
C LYS A 211 -21.74 7.39 -5.99
N GLU A 212 -21.48 8.22 -6.99
CA GLU A 212 -21.93 7.97 -8.36
C GLU A 212 -21.25 6.72 -8.94
N HIS A 213 -19.95 6.54 -8.68
CA HIS A 213 -19.21 5.34 -9.08
C HIS A 213 -19.70 4.06 -8.38
N GLU A 214 -20.12 4.13 -7.11
CA GLU A 214 -20.69 2.98 -6.39
C GLU A 214 -22.07 2.58 -6.92
N ASN A 215 -22.90 3.55 -7.32
CA ASN A 215 -24.27 3.31 -7.79
C ASN A 215 -24.34 2.88 -9.28
N GLY A 216 -23.31 3.18 -10.08
CA GLY A 216 -23.17 2.76 -11.47
C GLY A 216 -22.54 1.38 -11.59
N SER A 217 -23.32 0.33 -11.36
CA SER A 217 -23.07 -1.11 -11.58
C SER A 217 -21.89 -1.53 -12.51
N GLU A 218 -20.65 -1.39 -12.06
CA GLU A 218 -19.50 -2.25 -12.36
C GLU A 218 -18.64 -2.32 -11.08
N PRO A 219 -18.12 -3.49 -10.66
CA PRO A 219 -17.20 -3.56 -9.53
C PRO A 219 -16.03 -2.61 -9.79
N CYS A 220 -15.68 -1.79 -8.80
CA CYS A 220 -14.69 -0.71 -8.84
C CYS A 220 -13.45 -1.02 -9.72
N ARG A 221 -13.54 -0.77 -11.02
CA ARG A 221 -12.41 -0.72 -11.97
C ARG A 221 -11.75 0.66 -11.94
N ILE A 222 -11.68 1.30 -10.76
CA ILE A 222 -11.41 2.74 -10.70
C ILE A 222 -10.00 3.08 -11.24
N PHE A 223 -9.02 2.17 -11.21
CA PHE A 223 -7.65 2.54 -11.59
C PHE A 223 -6.90 1.44 -12.34
N LYS A 224 -7.23 1.21 -13.62
CA LYS A 224 -6.28 0.65 -14.60
C LYS A 224 -5.77 1.77 -15.51
N GLU A 225 -4.91 2.64 -15.00
CA GLU A 225 -3.96 3.32 -15.90
C GLU A 225 -2.73 2.44 -16.04
N ASN A 226 -2.57 1.83 -17.22
CA ASN A 226 -1.40 1.05 -17.59
C ASN A 226 -0.14 1.92 -17.47
N PRO A 227 0.88 1.56 -16.66
CA PRO A 227 2.14 2.30 -16.57
C PRO A 227 3.05 2.16 -17.81
N GLY A 228 2.52 1.64 -18.94
CA GLY A 228 3.31 1.23 -20.10
C GLY A 228 3.03 1.99 -21.41
N ARG A 229 2.09 2.93 -21.47
CA ARG A 229 1.81 3.65 -22.72
C ARG A 229 2.70 4.89 -22.82
N LYS A 230 3.76 4.81 -23.64
CA LYS A 230 4.52 6.02 -24.04
C LYS A 230 3.56 7.04 -24.66
N PRO A 231 3.72 8.35 -24.39
CA PRO A 231 2.94 9.37 -25.07
C PRO A 231 3.23 9.32 -26.57
N ASP A 232 2.18 9.32 -27.38
CA ASP A 232 2.30 9.40 -28.84
C ASP A 232 3.07 10.68 -29.22
N PRO A 233 3.99 10.62 -30.20
CA PRO A 233 4.74 11.79 -30.61
C PRO A 233 3.79 12.86 -31.19
N PRO A 234 4.10 14.15 -31.00
CA PRO A 234 3.25 15.23 -31.47
C PRO A 234 3.08 15.14 -32.99
N GLN A 235 1.82 15.05 -33.43
CA GLN A 235 1.48 15.14 -34.84
C GLN A 235 1.84 16.52 -35.34
N ASN A 236 2.86 16.57 -36.20
CA ASN A 236 3.34 17.76 -36.86
C ASN A 236 2.26 18.27 -37.83
N THR A 237 1.49 19.28 -37.45
CA THR A 237 0.63 20.04 -38.36
C THR A 237 1.50 20.97 -39.21
N ALA A 238 2.23 20.39 -40.16
CA ALA A 238 2.83 21.14 -41.25
C ALA A 238 1.75 21.36 -42.32
N GLY A 239 1.51 22.64 -42.66
CA GLY A 239 0.39 23.10 -43.46
C GLY A 239 0.30 22.51 -44.88
N ARG A 240 -0.95 22.33 -45.33
CA ARG A 240 -1.28 22.23 -46.75
C ARG A 240 -1.25 23.63 -47.38
N PRO A 241 -0.62 23.83 -48.54
CA PRO A 241 -0.76 25.08 -49.28
C PRO A 241 -2.15 25.16 -49.91
N ALA A 242 -2.68 26.38 -49.97
CA ALA A 242 -3.97 26.73 -50.56
C ALA A 242 -4.02 26.38 -52.05
N ALA A 243 -5.10 25.73 -52.47
CA ALA A 243 -5.41 25.49 -53.88
C ALA A 243 -5.90 26.79 -54.53
N ALA A 244 -5.34 27.10 -55.70
CA ALA A 244 -5.73 28.22 -56.55
C ALA A 244 -6.98 27.87 -57.37
N ASP A 245 -7.93 28.82 -57.45
CA ASP A 245 -9.06 28.80 -58.36
C ASP A 245 -8.62 29.14 -59.80
N PRO A 246 -9.18 28.49 -60.84
CA PRO A 246 -9.13 28.97 -62.21
C PRO A 246 -10.53 29.46 -62.68
N PRO A 247 -10.58 30.21 -63.81
CA PRO A 247 -11.56 31.28 -64.08
C PRO A 247 -12.95 30.82 -64.51
#